data_AF-A0AAF3F6Z8-F1
#
_entry.id   AF-A0AAF3F6Z8-F1
#
_cell.length_a   1.000
_cell.length_b   1.000
_cell.length_c   1.000
_cell.angle_alpha   90.00
_cell.angle_beta   90.00
_cell.angle_gamma   90.00
#
_symmetry.space_group_name_H-M   'P 1'
#
loop_
_entity.id
_entity.type
_entity.pdbx_description
1 polymer ?
#
loop_
_entity_poly.entity_id
_entity_poly.type
_entity_poly.pdbx_seq_one_letter_code
_entity_poly.pdbx_strand_id
1 'polypeptide(L)'
;MAKLETDLVDERERNRELERKIAETKRKNDDLEAQLDSQVAEMSRTISARMAQNTTDLMEKITKLEADLRFERIKTVEIAKLQADLNRPMTFSDLDGWSYLAKTASWYKAFDQEMTFDEAEAYSETVRSDSLFWIGLKENPNKGNAFEWTDGSSVVFRNWHLGQPDSYAHALLDSYDGEWWSASLTSQWRFICKTSSQF
;
A
#
# COMPACT_ATOMS: atom_id res chain seq x y z
N MET A 1 -95.72 2.95 54.48
CA MET A 1 -95.13 1.60 54.41
C MET A 1 -94.99 1.13 52.97
N ALA A 2 -96.08 0.95 52.20
CA ALA A 2 -96.02 0.46 50.81
C ALA A 2 -95.06 1.22 49.86
N LYS A 3 -95.06 2.56 49.87
CA LYS A 3 -94.17 3.37 49.01
C LYS A 3 -92.67 3.11 49.26
N LEU A 4 -92.30 2.94 50.53
CA LEU A 4 -90.91 2.69 50.95
C LEU A 4 -90.44 1.29 50.54
N GLU A 5 -91.35 0.31 50.49
CA GLU A 5 -91.07 -1.05 50.04
C GLU A 5 -90.87 -1.11 48.52
N THR A 6 -91.66 -0.35 47.74
CA THR A 6 -91.48 -0.23 46.29
C THR A 6 -90.15 0.44 45.94
N ASP A 7 -89.82 1.57 46.57
CA ASP A 7 -88.56 2.27 46.34
C ASP A 7 -87.32 1.38 46.65
N LEU A 8 -87.42 0.52 47.67
CA LEU A 8 -86.35 -0.44 48.03
C LEU A 8 -86.19 -1.56 46.99
N VAL A 9 -87.28 -2.00 46.34
CA VAL A 9 -87.24 -3.02 45.28
C VAL A 9 -86.59 -2.44 44.02
N ASP A 10 -86.97 -1.22 43.62
CA ASP A 10 -86.41 -0.53 42.46
C ASP A 10 -84.91 -0.28 42.62
N GLU A 11 -84.46 0.11 43.81
CA GLU A 11 -83.03 0.32 44.09
C GLU A 11 -82.23 -0.99 44.07
N ARG A 12 -82.82 -2.10 44.55
CA ARG A 12 -82.20 -3.43 44.45
C ARG A 12 -82.06 -3.88 42.99
N GLU A 13 -83.05 -3.61 42.16
CA GLU A 13 -83.00 -3.94 40.74
C GLU A 13 -81.95 -3.09 40.01
N ARG A 14 -81.88 -1.79 40.33
CA ARG A 14 -80.83 -0.89 39.86
C ARG A 14 -79.43 -1.38 40.27
N ASN A 15 -79.25 -1.85 41.50
CA ASN A 15 -77.97 -2.40 41.97
C ASN A 15 -77.57 -3.68 41.22
N ARG A 16 -78.50 -4.61 40.97
CA ARG A 16 -78.22 -5.81 40.16
C ARG A 16 -77.79 -5.47 38.74
N GLU A 17 -78.42 -4.46 38.14
CA GLU A 17 -78.06 -4.01 36.80
C GLU A 17 -76.68 -3.35 36.76
N LEU A 18 -76.33 -2.55 37.78
CA LEU A 18 -74.98 -2.01 37.94
C LEU A 18 -73.93 -3.12 38.10
N GLU A 19 -74.21 -4.16 38.90
CA GLU A 19 -73.32 -5.31 39.06
C GLU A 19 -73.05 -6.02 37.73
N ARG A 20 -74.07 -6.21 36.89
CA ARG A 20 -73.89 -6.79 35.55
C ARG A 20 -72.99 -5.92 34.67
N LYS A 21 -73.23 -4.61 34.63
CA LYS A 21 -72.41 -3.66 33.84
C LYS A 21 -70.97 -3.63 34.33
N ILE A 22 -70.75 -3.69 35.65
CA ILE A 22 -69.40 -3.78 36.23
C ILE A 22 -68.72 -5.08 35.79
N ALA A 23 -69.41 -6.22 35.87
CA ALA A 23 -68.84 -7.51 35.44
C ALA A 23 -68.50 -7.53 33.95
N GLU A 24 -69.37 -6.96 33.10
CA GLU A 24 -69.12 -6.85 31.66
C GLU A 24 -67.92 -5.93 31.37
N THR A 25 -67.82 -4.79 32.06
CA THR A 25 -66.71 -3.85 31.89
C THR A 25 -65.38 -4.47 32.33
N LYS A 26 -65.38 -5.23 33.44
CA LYS A 26 -64.19 -5.97 33.89
C LYS A 26 -63.71 -6.96 32.83
N ARG A 27 -64.62 -7.77 32.28
CA ARG A 27 -64.27 -8.71 31.20
C ARG A 27 -63.69 -8.00 29.97
N LYS A 28 -64.27 -6.87 29.57
CA LYS A 28 -63.76 -6.07 28.46
C LYS A 28 -62.36 -5.50 28.75
N ASN A 29 -62.08 -5.09 29.99
CA ASN A 29 -60.74 -4.66 30.39
C ASN A 29 -59.74 -5.82 30.37
N ASP A 30 -60.10 -6.98 30.91
CA ASP A 30 -59.24 -8.17 30.91
C ASP A 30 -58.89 -8.59 29.46
N ASP A 31 -59.85 -8.55 28.54
CA ASP A 31 -59.62 -8.82 27.11
C ASP A 31 -58.70 -7.76 26.46
N LEU A 32 -58.87 -6.48 26.80
CA LEU A 32 -58.01 -5.40 26.29
C LEU A 32 -56.58 -5.51 26.82
N GLU A 33 -56.40 -5.88 28.09
CA GLU A 33 -55.08 -6.12 28.69
C GLU A 33 -54.39 -7.29 27.98
N ALA A 34 -55.10 -8.40 27.74
CA ALA A 34 -54.56 -9.53 27.00
C ALA A 34 -54.16 -9.17 25.55
N GLN A 35 -54.95 -8.31 24.88
CA GLN A 35 -54.60 -7.79 23.55
C GLN A 35 -53.35 -6.90 23.58
N LEU A 36 -53.26 -6.02 24.59
CA LEU A 36 -52.11 -5.14 24.77
C LEU A 36 -50.83 -5.96 25.00
N ASP A 37 -50.88 -6.96 25.89
CA ASP A 37 -49.75 -7.84 26.18
C ASP A 37 -49.28 -8.60 24.94
N SER A 38 -50.22 -9.09 24.12
CA SER A 38 -49.92 -9.74 22.86
C SER A 38 -49.19 -8.79 21.88
N GLN A 39 -49.69 -7.56 21.73
CA GLN A 39 -49.06 -6.55 20.87
C GLN A 39 -47.68 -6.15 21.36
N VAL A 40 -47.49 -5.98 22.67
CA VAL A 40 -46.19 -5.65 23.27
C VAL A 40 -45.17 -6.76 23.02
N ALA A 41 -45.58 -8.02 23.17
CA ALA A 41 -44.72 -9.17 22.89
C ALA A 41 -44.32 -9.23 21.41
N GLU A 42 -45.26 -9.01 20.49
CA GLU A 42 -44.99 -9.01 19.05
C GLU A 42 -44.07 -7.86 18.62
N MET A 43 -44.32 -6.65 19.13
CA MET A 43 -43.47 -5.49 18.88
C MET A 43 -42.05 -5.74 19.41
N SER A 44 -41.92 -6.31 20.60
CA SER A 44 -40.61 -6.64 21.19
C SER A 44 -39.84 -7.65 20.34
N ARG A 45 -40.50 -8.69 19.82
CA ARG A 45 -39.89 -9.66 18.89
C ARG A 45 -39.41 -8.98 17.61
N THR A 46 -40.25 -8.12 17.03
CA THR A 46 -39.94 -7.40 15.79
C THR A 46 -38.74 -6.47 15.96
N ILE A 47 -38.70 -5.72 17.06
CA ILE A 47 -37.57 -4.84 17.39
C ILE A 47 -36.29 -5.67 17.55
N SER A 48 -36.35 -6.76 18.31
CA SER A 48 -35.19 -7.62 18.56
C SER A 48 -34.65 -8.25 17.27
N ALA A 49 -35.54 -8.75 16.41
CA ALA A 49 -35.16 -9.31 15.11
C ALA A 49 -34.49 -8.26 14.21
N ARG A 50 -35.02 -7.03 14.19
CA ARG A 50 -34.44 -5.93 13.41
C ARG A 50 -33.08 -5.48 13.94
N MET A 51 -32.90 -5.43 15.27
CA MET A 51 -31.60 -5.15 15.87
C MET A 51 -30.57 -6.23 15.53
N ALA A 52 -30.97 -7.51 15.60
CA ALA A 52 -30.10 -8.63 15.25
C ALA A 52 -29.67 -8.56 13.77
N GLN A 53 -30.62 -8.33 12.84
CA GLN A 53 -30.32 -8.18 11.42
C GLN A 53 -29.36 -7.02 11.16
N ASN A 54 -29.63 -5.84 11.72
CA ASN A 54 -28.75 -4.67 11.56
C ASN A 54 -27.33 -4.96 12.09
N THR A 55 -27.22 -5.71 13.19
CA THR A 55 -25.92 -6.09 13.76
C THR A 55 -25.17 -7.03 12.82
N THR A 56 -25.85 -8.02 12.24
CA THR A 56 -25.25 -8.94 11.26
C THR A 56 -24.78 -8.19 10.00
N ASP A 57 -25.61 -7.30 9.45
CA ASP A 57 -25.28 -6.49 8.27
C ASP A 57 -24.06 -5.58 8.54
N LEU A 58 -23.98 -5.00 9.74
CA LEU A 58 -22.83 -4.19 10.15
C LEU A 58 -21.56 -5.03 10.26
N MET A 59 -21.64 -6.22 10.86
CA MET A 59 -20.50 -7.13 11.01
C MET A 59 -19.96 -7.60 9.66
N GLU A 60 -20.84 -7.88 8.70
CA GLU A 60 -20.43 -8.26 7.35
C GLU A 60 -19.68 -7.10 6.65
N LYS A 61 -20.21 -5.88 6.75
CA LYS A 61 -19.55 -4.69 6.21
C LYS A 61 -18.19 -4.42 6.84
N ILE A 62 -18.07 -4.57 8.16
CA ILE A 62 -16.80 -4.41 8.90
C ILE A 62 -15.79 -5.44 8.40
N THR A 63 -16.18 -6.71 8.32
CA THR A 63 -15.29 -7.80 7.89
C THR A 63 -14.77 -7.57 6.47
N LYS A 64 -15.62 -7.07 5.56
CA LYS A 64 -15.22 -6.71 4.21
C LYS A 64 -14.22 -5.55 4.19
N LEU A 65 -14.49 -4.48 4.94
CA LEU A 65 -13.57 -3.35 5.06
C LEU A 65 -12.21 -3.76 5.64
N GLU A 66 -12.19 -4.65 6.63
CA GLU A 66 -10.95 -5.19 7.20
C GLU A 66 -10.12 -5.98 6.17
N ALA A 67 -10.78 -6.78 5.33
CA ALA A 67 -10.12 -7.51 4.24
C ALA A 67 -9.52 -6.57 3.19
N ASP A 68 -10.27 -5.55 2.76
CA ASP A 68 -9.82 -4.55 1.79
C ASP A 68 -8.61 -3.76 2.35
N LEU A 69 -8.67 -3.33 3.62
CA LEU A 69 -7.56 -2.63 4.28
C LEU A 69 -6.30 -3.51 4.41
N ARG A 70 -6.46 -4.82 4.65
CA ARG A 70 -5.34 -5.77 4.68
C ARG A 70 -4.66 -5.88 3.31
N PHE A 71 -5.43 -5.89 2.23
CA PHE A 71 -4.90 -5.96 0.87
C PHE A 71 -4.09 -4.70 0.52
N GLU A 72 -4.59 -3.51 0.85
CA GLU A 72 -3.86 -2.25 0.64
C GLU A 72 -2.56 -2.20 1.46
N ARG A 73 -2.57 -2.68 2.71
CA ARG A 73 -1.35 -2.74 3.53
C ARG A 73 -0.27 -3.67 2.94
N ILE A 74 -0.67 -4.78 2.31
CA ILE A 74 0.27 -5.68 1.62
C ILE A 74 0.96 -4.95 0.47
N LYS A 75 0.21 -4.19 -0.34
CA LYS A 75 0.78 -3.38 -1.43
C LYS A 75 1.82 -2.39 -0.90
N THR A 76 1.55 -1.70 0.21
CA THR A 76 2.49 -0.74 0.81
C THR A 76 3.81 -1.39 1.24
N VAL A 77 3.75 -2.59 1.82
CA VAL A 77 4.96 -3.34 2.22
C VAL A 77 5.77 -3.80 1.01
N GLU A 78 5.11 -4.24 -0.06
CA GLU A 78 5.78 -4.66 -1.29
C GLU A 78 6.45 -3.48 -1.99
N ILE A 79 5.77 -2.32 -2.07
CA ILE A 79 6.36 -1.07 -2.56
C ILE A 79 7.59 -0.68 -1.74
N ALA A 80 7.51 -0.74 -0.40
CA ALA A 80 8.65 -0.41 0.47
C ALA A 80 9.86 -1.33 0.26
N LYS A 81 9.64 -2.63 0.01
CA LYS A 81 10.71 -3.58 -0.34
C LYS A 81 11.34 -3.24 -1.69
N LEU A 82 10.53 -2.99 -2.71
CA LEU A 82 11.00 -2.60 -4.04
C LEU A 82 11.80 -1.28 -4.01
N GLN A 83 11.37 -0.31 -3.18
CA GLN A 83 12.10 0.94 -2.97
C GLN A 83 13.44 0.72 -2.25
N ALA A 84 13.50 -0.20 -1.28
CA ALA A 84 14.75 -0.54 -0.60
C ALA A 84 15.75 -1.23 -1.54
N ASP A 85 15.28 -2.16 -2.38
CA ASP A 85 16.11 -2.81 -3.40
C ASP A 85 16.60 -1.81 -4.46
N LEU A 86 15.74 -0.88 -4.88
CA LEU A 86 16.09 0.17 -5.84
C LEU A 86 17.17 1.14 -5.31
N ASN A 87 17.13 1.45 -4.01
CA ASN A 87 18.04 2.42 -3.39
C ASN A 87 19.35 1.80 -2.87
N ARG A 88 19.51 0.47 -2.97
CA ARG A 88 20.72 -0.23 -2.53
C ARG A 88 21.89 0.06 -3.50
N PRO A 89 23.08 0.47 -3.02
CA PRO A 89 24.27 0.56 -3.85
C PRO A 89 24.65 -0.82 -4.40
N MET A 90 24.81 -0.94 -5.72
CA MET A 90 25.23 -2.18 -6.38
C MET A 90 26.75 -2.38 -6.27
N THR A 91 27.22 -3.62 -6.36
CA THR A 91 28.64 -3.96 -6.53
C THR A 91 28.89 -4.51 -7.92
N PHE A 92 30.15 -4.52 -8.39
CA PHE A 92 30.47 -5.05 -9.72
C PHE A 92 30.19 -6.56 -9.82
N SER A 93 30.19 -7.31 -8.70
CA SER A 93 29.77 -8.71 -8.64
C SER A 93 28.29 -8.95 -8.97
N ASP A 94 27.44 -7.92 -8.86
CA ASP A 94 26.03 -8.00 -9.25
C ASP A 94 25.85 -7.99 -10.79
N LEU A 95 26.92 -7.69 -11.56
CA LEU A 95 26.91 -7.55 -13.02
C LEU A 95 27.03 -8.88 -13.80
N ASP A 96 27.21 -10.02 -13.13
CA ASP A 96 27.27 -11.33 -13.80
C ASP A 96 25.92 -11.80 -14.38
N GLY A 97 24.87 -10.98 -14.30
CA GLY A 97 23.59 -11.19 -14.94
C GLY A 97 23.18 -10.00 -15.79
N TRP A 98 23.59 -9.98 -17.06
CA TRP A 98 23.09 -9.08 -18.11
C TRP A 98 21.54 -9.01 -18.22
N SER A 99 20.80 -9.85 -17.49
CA SER A 99 19.33 -9.88 -17.46
C SER A 99 18.67 -8.99 -16.39
N TYR A 100 19.40 -8.54 -15.36
CA TYR A 100 18.79 -7.77 -14.25
C TYR A 100 18.77 -6.26 -14.52
N LEU A 101 19.79 -5.72 -15.21
CA LEU A 101 19.87 -4.30 -15.59
C LEU A 101 18.80 -3.87 -16.61
N ALA A 102 18.24 -4.82 -17.37
CA ALA A 102 17.10 -4.56 -18.26
C ALA A 102 15.78 -4.32 -17.49
N LYS A 103 15.69 -4.68 -16.20
CA LYS A 103 14.46 -4.52 -15.39
C LYS A 103 14.40 -3.21 -14.60
N THR A 104 15.53 -2.57 -14.32
CA THR A 104 15.59 -1.31 -13.56
C THR A 104 15.78 -0.06 -14.43
N ALA A 105 15.98 -0.25 -15.74
CA ALA A 105 16.16 0.82 -16.74
C ALA A 105 14.87 1.59 -17.10
N SER A 106 14.06 1.98 -16.12
CA SER A 106 12.87 2.81 -16.33
C SER A 106 13.07 4.30 -16.00
N TRP A 107 14.25 4.72 -15.54
CA TRP A 107 14.44 6.10 -15.06
C TRP A 107 15.47 6.95 -15.81
N TYR A 108 16.22 6.41 -16.78
CA TYR A 108 17.18 7.24 -17.51
C TYR A 108 17.14 6.94 -19.01
N LYS A 109 16.65 7.93 -19.74
CA LYS A 109 16.65 8.01 -21.19
C LYS A 109 17.66 9.09 -21.58
N ALA A 110 18.83 8.68 -22.07
CA ALA A 110 19.79 9.51 -22.80
C ALA A 110 20.60 8.54 -23.68
N PHE A 111 20.22 8.42 -24.95
CA PHE A 111 20.79 9.08 -26.13
C PHE A 111 22.20 8.57 -26.49
N ASP A 112 22.37 8.30 -27.78
CA ASP A 112 23.39 7.45 -28.39
C ASP A 112 24.64 8.24 -28.81
N GLN A 113 25.76 7.48 -28.82
CA GLN A 113 27.10 7.74 -29.36
C GLN A 113 28.11 8.50 -28.48
N GLU A 114 29.21 7.78 -28.18
CA GLU A 114 30.52 8.21 -27.65
C GLU A 114 30.54 9.31 -26.57
N MET A 115 30.97 8.97 -25.35
CA MET A 115 31.17 9.96 -24.27
C MET A 115 32.14 11.05 -24.72
N THR A 116 31.59 12.19 -25.14
CA THR A 116 32.35 13.38 -25.51
C THR A 116 32.63 14.22 -24.26
N PHE A 117 33.61 15.14 -24.35
CA PHE A 117 33.93 16.07 -23.25
C PHE A 117 32.69 16.86 -22.79
N ASP A 118 31.86 17.29 -23.74
CA ASP A 118 30.64 18.07 -23.50
C ASP A 118 29.56 17.26 -22.75
N GLU A 119 29.53 15.92 -22.93
CA GLU A 119 28.59 15.05 -22.23
C GLU A 119 29.01 14.74 -20.79
N ALA A 120 30.33 14.68 -20.53
CA ALA A 120 30.86 14.55 -19.17
C ALA A 120 30.54 15.82 -18.33
N GLU A 121 30.63 17.00 -18.95
CA GLU A 121 30.30 18.29 -18.32
C GLU A 121 28.79 18.43 -18.04
N ALA A 122 27.92 18.01 -18.96
CA ALA A 122 26.47 18.01 -18.70
C ALA A 122 26.06 17.08 -17.53
N TYR A 123 26.81 15.98 -17.32
CA TYR A 123 26.56 15.02 -16.24
C TYR A 123 27.02 15.53 -14.87
N SER A 124 28.14 16.26 -14.81
CA SER A 124 28.63 16.91 -13.58
C SER A 124 27.64 17.95 -13.02
N GLU A 125 26.93 18.66 -13.91
CA GLU A 125 25.93 19.65 -13.51
C GLU A 125 24.64 19.01 -12.97
N THR A 126 24.25 17.82 -13.45
CA THR A 126 23.03 17.11 -13.01
C THR A 126 23.25 16.31 -11.73
N VAL A 127 24.47 15.85 -11.48
CA VAL A 127 24.85 15.10 -10.27
C VAL A 127 25.65 16.02 -9.35
N ARG A 128 25.01 17.05 -8.80
CA ARG A 128 25.63 17.91 -7.79
C ARG A 128 25.74 17.23 -6.42
N SER A 129 26.66 16.29 -6.33
CA SER A 129 27.30 15.83 -5.08
C SER A 129 28.51 14.99 -5.46
N ASP A 130 29.72 15.36 -5.03
CA ASP A 130 30.98 14.61 -5.25
C ASP A 130 30.75 13.10 -5.16
N SER A 131 30.59 12.44 -6.31
CA SER A 131 30.18 11.03 -6.40
C SER A 131 31.00 10.33 -7.46
N LEU A 132 31.58 9.20 -7.06
CA LEU A 132 32.25 8.27 -7.95
C LEU A 132 31.23 7.26 -8.50
N PHE A 133 31.27 7.03 -9.80
CA PHE A 133 30.40 6.08 -10.49
C PHE A 133 31.21 5.05 -11.24
N TRP A 134 30.88 3.78 -11.06
CA TRP A 134 31.35 2.73 -11.96
C TRP A 134 30.97 3.03 -13.40
N ILE A 135 31.97 2.93 -14.27
CA ILE A 135 31.83 2.93 -15.72
C ILE A 135 32.22 1.57 -16.27
N GLY A 136 31.84 1.29 -17.52
CA GLY A 136 32.09 0.00 -18.17
C GLY A 136 33.55 -0.30 -18.50
N LEU A 137 34.52 0.46 -17.98
CA LEU A 137 35.93 0.29 -18.31
C LEU A 137 36.60 -0.67 -17.31
N LYS A 138 37.19 -1.75 -17.81
CA LYS A 138 37.88 -2.77 -17.01
C LYS A 138 39.23 -3.14 -17.60
N GLU A 139 40.14 -3.63 -16.79
CA GLU A 139 41.40 -4.19 -17.22
C GLU A 139 41.17 -5.55 -17.91
N ASN A 140 41.87 -5.76 -19.02
CA ASN A 140 41.90 -7.03 -19.73
C ASN A 140 43.14 -7.83 -19.25
N PRO A 141 42.95 -8.91 -18.46
CA PRO A 141 44.05 -9.70 -17.90
C PRO A 141 44.89 -10.40 -18.98
N ASN A 142 44.36 -10.56 -20.20
CA ASN A 142 45.05 -11.20 -21.31
C ASN A 142 45.88 -10.22 -22.16
N LYS A 143 45.76 -8.90 -21.92
CA LYS A 143 46.40 -7.86 -22.72
C LYS A 143 47.36 -6.95 -21.93
N GLY A 144 47.78 -7.38 -20.74
CA GLY A 144 48.86 -6.77 -19.95
C GLY A 144 48.63 -5.28 -19.64
N ASN A 145 47.82 -4.99 -18.62
CA ASN A 145 47.46 -3.65 -18.16
C ASN A 145 46.70 -2.79 -19.19
N ALA A 146 46.12 -3.41 -20.22
CA ALA A 146 45.25 -2.72 -21.16
C ALA A 146 43.80 -2.73 -20.67
N PHE A 147 43.15 -1.56 -20.70
CA PHE A 147 41.72 -1.45 -20.40
C PHE A 147 40.87 -1.66 -21.64
N GLU A 148 39.67 -2.21 -21.45
CA GLU A 148 38.64 -2.40 -22.47
C GLU A 148 37.26 -2.03 -21.91
N TRP A 149 36.37 -1.59 -22.81
CA TRP A 149 34.97 -1.40 -22.45
C TRP A 149 34.25 -2.75 -22.38
N THR A 150 33.33 -2.90 -21.43
CA THR A 150 32.50 -4.10 -21.25
C THR A 150 31.56 -4.35 -22.42
N ASP A 151 31.27 -3.34 -23.24
CA ASP A 151 30.49 -3.45 -24.47
C ASP A 151 31.33 -3.90 -25.69
N GLY A 152 32.64 -4.09 -25.51
CA GLY A 152 33.57 -4.47 -26.57
C GLY A 152 34.04 -3.31 -27.45
N SER A 153 33.61 -2.08 -27.17
CA SER A 153 34.09 -0.88 -27.87
C SER A 153 35.58 -0.65 -27.64
N SER A 154 36.26 -0.05 -28.62
CA SER A 154 37.68 0.29 -28.49
C SER A 154 37.88 1.48 -27.54
N VAL A 155 38.92 1.43 -26.72
CA VAL A 155 39.29 2.56 -25.84
C VAL A 155 40.06 3.59 -26.66
N VAL A 156 39.35 4.60 -27.15
CA VAL A 156 39.90 5.71 -27.97
C VAL A 156 40.24 6.96 -27.16
N PHE A 157 39.69 7.08 -25.95
CA PHE A 157 39.91 8.18 -25.03
C PHE A 157 40.25 7.65 -23.64
N ARG A 158 41.08 8.39 -22.89
CA ARG A 158 41.49 8.05 -21.53
C ARG A 158 41.59 9.31 -20.69
N ASN A 159 40.83 9.39 -19.60
CA ASN A 159 40.84 10.53 -18.68
C ASN A 159 41.19 10.11 -17.26
N TRP A 160 42.27 9.35 -17.07
CA TRP A 160 42.68 8.91 -15.74
C TRP A 160 43.09 10.09 -14.87
N HIS A 161 42.64 10.10 -13.62
CA HIS A 161 43.16 11.02 -12.61
C HIS A 161 44.67 10.80 -12.46
N LEU A 162 45.40 11.85 -12.08
CA LEU A 162 46.84 11.76 -11.88
C LEU A 162 47.20 10.60 -10.93
N GLY A 163 48.05 9.69 -11.39
CA GLY A 163 48.47 8.50 -10.64
C GLY A 163 47.56 7.27 -10.81
N GLN A 164 46.52 7.34 -11.65
CA GLN A 164 45.66 6.23 -12.02
C GLN A 164 45.97 5.72 -13.44
N PRO A 165 45.68 4.44 -13.74
CA PRO A 165 45.27 3.39 -12.81
C PRO A 165 46.45 2.97 -11.92
N ASP A 166 46.16 2.65 -10.65
CA ASP A 166 47.13 2.09 -9.71
C ASP A 166 47.16 0.55 -9.83
N SER A 167 46.29 -0.12 -9.07
CA SER A 167 46.37 -1.57 -8.82
C SER A 167 45.04 -2.29 -8.98
N TYR A 168 44.00 -1.58 -9.42
CA TYR A 168 42.65 -2.12 -9.55
C TYR A 168 42.23 -2.25 -11.01
N ALA A 169 41.47 -3.31 -11.28
CA ALA A 169 41.07 -3.72 -12.62
C ALA A 169 39.81 -3.00 -13.15
N HIS A 170 39.26 -1.99 -12.46
CA HIS A 170 37.97 -1.38 -12.82
C HIS A 170 38.01 0.13 -12.62
N ALA A 171 37.31 0.87 -13.48
CA ALA A 171 37.31 2.33 -13.44
C ALA A 171 36.01 2.92 -12.86
N LEU A 172 36.17 4.00 -12.11
CA LEU A 172 35.14 4.92 -11.67
C LEU A 172 35.30 6.25 -12.42
N LEU A 173 34.20 6.89 -12.79
CA LEU A 173 34.13 8.28 -13.21
C LEU A 173 33.87 9.15 -11.98
N ASP A 174 34.70 10.14 -11.75
CA ASP A 174 34.40 11.24 -10.84
C ASP A 174 33.47 12.23 -11.53
N SER A 175 32.29 12.45 -10.95
CA SER A 175 31.33 13.42 -11.49
C SER A 175 31.75 14.86 -11.28
N TYR A 176 32.76 15.14 -10.46
CA TYR A 176 33.23 16.50 -10.21
C TYR A 176 34.08 17.06 -11.37
N ASP A 177 35.05 16.28 -11.85
CA ASP A 177 36.03 16.70 -12.88
C ASP A 177 36.04 15.79 -14.13
N GLY A 178 35.27 14.72 -14.12
CA GLY A 178 35.21 13.74 -15.20
C GLY A 178 36.42 12.81 -15.26
N GLU A 179 37.34 12.88 -14.29
CA GLU A 179 38.53 12.04 -14.24
C GLU A 179 38.21 10.64 -13.73
N TRP A 180 39.06 9.68 -14.09
CA TRP A 180 38.84 8.27 -13.83
C TRP A 180 39.73 7.77 -12.70
N TRP A 181 39.12 7.04 -11.77
CA TRP A 181 39.80 6.39 -10.65
C TRP A 181 39.75 4.87 -10.81
N SER A 182 40.83 4.17 -10.50
CA SER A 182 40.77 2.72 -10.40
C SER A 182 40.22 2.29 -9.04
N ALA A 183 39.37 1.26 -8.99
CA ALA A 183 38.76 0.78 -7.75
C ALA A 183 38.56 -0.73 -7.70
N SER A 184 38.59 -1.28 -6.48
CA SER A 184 38.36 -2.69 -6.20
C SER A 184 36.91 -3.11 -6.51
N LEU A 185 36.74 -4.34 -7.01
CA LEU A 185 35.45 -5.01 -7.21
C LEU A 185 34.56 -5.05 -5.96
N THR A 186 35.18 -5.03 -4.78
CA THR A 186 34.48 -5.07 -3.49
C THR A 186 33.93 -3.71 -3.07
N SER A 187 34.32 -2.63 -3.76
CA SER A 187 33.88 -1.28 -3.43
C SER A 187 32.44 -1.05 -3.90
N GLN A 188 31.66 -0.38 -3.06
CA GLN A 188 30.25 -0.10 -3.29
C GLN A 188 30.12 1.31 -3.89
N TRP A 189 29.80 1.38 -5.18
CA TRP A 189 29.59 2.64 -5.89
C TRP A 189 28.37 2.51 -6.81
N ARG A 190 27.78 3.65 -7.19
CA ARG A 190 26.70 3.67 -8.19
C ARG A 190 27.28 3.45 -9.58
N PHE A 191 26.46 3.10 -10.57
CA PHE A 191 26.90 2.82 -11.94
C PHE A 191 26.27 3.80 -12.93
N ILE A 192 27.00 4.10 -14.00
CA ILE A 192 26.47 4.76 -15.20
C ILE A 192 26.32 3.70 -16.29
N CYS A 193 25.12 3.60 -16.87
CA CYS A 193 24.83 2.64 -17.92
C CYS A 193 24.69 3.35 -19.27
N LYS A 194 25.32 2.80 -20.31
CA LYS A 194 25.06 3.15 -21.71
C LYS A 194 24.00 2.19 -22.25
N THR A 195 23.01 2.70 -22.97
CA THR A 195 21.99 1.89 -23.66
C THR A 195 22.12 2.08 -25.17
N SER A 196 21.88 1.04 -25.96
CA SER A 196 21.79 1.16 -27.40
C SER A 196 20.45 1.79 -27.77
N SER A 197 20.47 2.85 -28.59
CA SER A 197 19.24 3.34 -29.21
C SER A 197 18.86 2.37 -30.33
N GLN A 198 17.78 1.63 -30.15
CA GLN A 198 17.12 0.99 -31.30
C GLN A 198 16.36 2.08 -32.05
N PHE A 199 16.86 2.46 -33.23
CA PHE A 199 16.09 3.18 -34.24
C PHE A 199 15.22 2.21 -35.05
#